data_AF-A0A969RMV0-F1
#
_entry.id   AF-A0A969RMV0-F1
#
_cell.length_a   1.000
_cell.length_b   1.000
_cell.length_c   1.000
_cell.angle_alpha   90.00
_cell.angle_beta   90.00
_cell.angle_gamma   90.00
#
_symmetry.space_group_name_H-M   'P 1'
#
loop_
_entity.id
_entity.type
_entity.pdbx_description
1 polymer ?
#
loop_
_entity_poly.entity_id
_entity_poly.type
_entity_poly.pdbx_seq_one_letter_code
_entity_poly.pdbx_strand_id
1 'polypeptide(L)'
;MGRSPYQEAIRRSDGGALIQALGTRGSDQLEINVQRFVIEEDGLLLLCSDGLSDYDRVEQFWQAIARSVFKDKTSVQSTAQAWISLANQLNGHDNTSVVLLRCLVSDSSTQPINTEPVSTEPVSAAKALLPDLKSEPLADSSRALLYDDEDTKPPIPDPNSSSISQFPWEPAPSGTRLMALLVLVLAAGILGWAILLQMVRSSQSQPSQSQPSQSQPSQIPSP
;
A
#
# COMPACT_ATOMS: atom_id res chain seq x y z
N MET A 1 -22.92 21.68 10.86
CA MET A 1 -21.82 21.39 9.91
C MET A 1 -20.64 20.85 10.71
N GLY A 2 -20.02 19.74 10.31
CA GLY A 2 -18.81 19.20 10.93
C GLY A 2 -18.94 18.00 11.88
N ARG A 3 -20.16 17.55 12.18
CA ARG A 3 -20.41 16.38 13.06
C ARG A 3 -21.57 15.55 12.51
N SER A 4 -21.33 14.85 11.41
CA SER A 4 -22.25 13.83 10.88
C SER A 4 -21.64 12.44 11.07
N PRO A 5 -22.47 11.38 11.11
CA PRO A 5 -21.96 10.01 11.08
C PRO A 5 -21.06 9.79 9.85
N TYR A 6 -20.05 8.93 9.99
CA TYR A 6 -19.06 8.65 8.94
C TYR A 6 -19.69 8.35 7.56
N GLN A 7 -20.73 7.51 7.55
CA GLN A 7 -21.43 7.14 6.31
C GLN A 7 -22.08 8.34 5.59
N GLU A 8 -22.57 9.31 6.35
CA GLU A 8 -23.18 10.52 5.81
C GLU A 8 -22.10 11.50 5.34
N ALA A 9 -20.98 11.59 6.08
CA ALA A 9 -19.87 12.47 5.74
C ALA A 9 -19.24 12.12 4.37
N ILE A 10 -19.04 10.83 4.07
CA ILE A 10 -18.44 10.37 2.80
C ILE A 10 -19.32 10.70 1.58
N ARG A 11 -20.64 10.79 1.75
CA ARG A 11 -21.58 11.08 0.64
C ARG A 11 -21.64 12.55 0.28
N ARG A 12 -21.11 13.42 1.14
CA ARG A 12 -21.18 14.86 0.97
C ARG A 12 -19.98 15.36 0.17
N SER A 13 -20.25 16.27 -0.76
CA SER A 13 -19.21 16.93 -1.55
C SER A 13 -18.27 17.79 -0.70
N ASP A 14 -18.74 18.28 0.46
CA ASP A 14 -17.96 19.07 1.42
C ASP A 14 -17.43 18.23 2.60
N GLY A 15 -17.52 16.90 2.51
CA GLY A 15 -17.14 15.99 3.59
C GLY A 15 -15.65 16.04 3.98
N GLY A 16 -14.78 16.40 3.02
CA GLY A 16 -13.34 16.56 3.24
C GLY A 16 -12.92 17.97 3.72
N ALA A 17 -13.85 18.91 3.89
CA ALA A 17 -13.49 20.26 4.30
C ALA A 17 -13.12 20.31 5.80
N LEU A 18 -11.94 20.88 6.09
CA LEU A 18 -11.50 21.10 7.47
C LEU A 18 -12.42 22.05 8.22
N ILE A 19 -12.80 21.66 9.44
CA ILE A 19 -13.66 22.48 10.32
C ILE A 19 -12.86 23.34 11.29
N GLN A 20 -11.58 23.02 11.49
CA GLN A 20 -10.63 23.73 12.34
C GLN A 20 -9.26 23.69 11.68
N ALA A 21 -8.59 24.84 11.64
CA ALA A 21 -7.22 24.96 11.16
C ALA A 21 -6.53 26.09 11.93
N LEU A 22 -5.25 25.89 12.26
CA LEU A 22 -4.42 26.94 12.83
C LEU A 22 -4.39 28.16 11.89
N GLY A 23 -4.47 29.37 12.45
CA GLY A 23 -4.46 30.63 11.68
C GLY A 23 -5.83 31.06 11.12
N THR A 24 -6.85 30.20 11.12
CA THR A 24 -8.20 30.58 10.67
C THR A 24 -9.08 31.18 11.78
N ARG A 25 -8.75 30.90 13.05
CA ARG A 25 -9.47 31.34 14.25
C ARG A 25 -8.49 31.62 15.38
N GLY A 26 -8.96 32.32 16.42
CA GLY A 26 -8.22 32.50 17.66
C GLY A 26 -7.86 31.15 18.30
N SER A 27 -6.71 31.09 18.97
CA SER A 27 -6.22 29.85 19.60
C SER A 27 -7.13 29.34 20.71
N ASP A 28 -7.91 30.23 21.31
CA ASP A 28 -8.96 29.96 22.30
C ASP A 28 -10.15 29.16 21.74
N GLN A 29 -10.27 29.03 20.41
CA GLN A 29 -11.37 28.33 19.74
C GLN A 29 -10.94 27.01 19.07
N LEU A 30 -9.67 26.60 19.25
CA LEU A 30 -9.14 25.34 18.75
C LEU A 30 -9.37 24.22 19.75
N GLU A 31 -9.99 23.14 19.29
CA GLU A 31 -10.22 21.93 20.06
C GLU A 31 -9.19 20.88 19.61
N ILE A 32 -8.02 20.86 20.24
CA ILE A 32 -6.95 19.93 19.89
C ILE A 32 -7.21 18.58 20.56
N ASN A 33 -7.30 17.52 19.75
CA ASN A 33 -7.41 16.16 20.26
C ASN A 33 -6.02 15.62 20.63
N VAL A 34 -5.81 15.34 21.92
CA VAL A 34 -4.59 14.72 22.44
C VAL A 34 -4.88 13.29 22.83
N GLN A 35 -4.20 12.34 22.21
CA GLN A 35 -4.34 10.92 22.49
C GLN A 35 -3.00 10.33 22.92
N ARG A 36 -3.04 9.41 23.88
CA ARG A 36 -1.88 8.66 24.35
C ARG A 36 -2.12 7.18 24.05
N PHE A 37 -1.18 6.56 23.36
CA PHE A 37 -1.17 5.13 23.10
C PHE A 37 0.05 4.49 23.77
N VAL A 38 -0.12 3.27 24.26
CA VAL A 38 0.95 2.44 24.81
C VAL A 38 1.32 1.42 23.74
N ILE A 39 2.62 1.24 23.51
CA ILE A 39 3.14 0.31 22.51
C ILE A 39 3.62 -0.93 23.27
N GLU A 40 2.92 -2.05 23.08
CA GLU A 40 3.24 -3.32 23.75
C GLU A 40 4.04 -4.28 22.87
N GLU A 41 4.03 -4.07 21.56
CA GLU A 41 4.66 -4.95 20.57
C GLU A 41 5.53 -4.17 19.58
N ASP A 42 6.47 -4.87 18.94
CA ASP A 42 7.23 -4.35 17.81
C ASP A 42 6.29 -3.87 16.71
N GLY A 43 6.49 -2.63 16.26
CA GLY A 43 5.49 -1.95 15.45
C GLY A 43 6.04 -0.83 14.57
N LEU A 44 5.19 -0.38 13.66
CA LEU A 44 5.40 0.80 12.83
C LEU A 44 4.29 1.79 13.12
N LEU A 45 4.67 3.01 13.47
CA LEU A 45 3.76 4.13 13.59
C LEU A 45 3.87 4.97 12.33
N LEU A 46 2.74 5.15 11.65
CA LEU A 46 2.60 5.94 10.44
C LEU A 46 1.76 7.18 10.77
N LEU A 47 2.36 8.35 10.58
CA LEU A 47 1.63 9.61 10.51
C LEU A 47 1.68 10.09 9.06
N CYS A 48 0.54 10.43 8.48
CA CYS A 48 0.45 10.84 7.09
C CYS A 48 -0.62 11.92 6.87
N SER A 49 -0.49 12.66 5.78
CA SER A 49 -1.55 13.55 5.28
C SER A 49 -2.66 12.77 4.56
N ASP A 50 -3.78 13.44 4.34
CA ASP A 50 -4.89 13.03 3.47
C ASP A 50 -4.43 12.65 2.06
N GLY A 51 -3.43 13.35 1.51
CA GLY A 51 -2.77 12.97 0.26
C GLY A 51 -2.31 11.51 0.17
N LEU A 52 -1.97 10.85 1.29
CA LEU A 52 -1.76 9.39 1.35
C LEU A 52 -3.03 8.62 1.74
N SER A 53 -3.71 9.01 2.82
CA SER A 53 -4.76 8.18 3.43
C SER A 53 -6.06 8.12 2.63
N ASP A 54 -6.32 9.11 1.78
CA ASP A 54 -7.53 9.15 0.95
C ASP A 54 -7.72 7.86 0.14
N TYR A 55 -8.98 7.47 -0.06
CA TYR A 55 -9.39 6.22 -0.72
C TYR A 55 -8.89 4.93 -0.04
N ASP A 56 -8.73 4.96 1.29
CA ASP A 56 -8.35 3.82 2.14
C ASP A 56 -7.04 3.15 1.69
N ARG A 57 -6.08 3.94 1.17
CA ARG A 57 -4.84 3.40 0.60
C ARG A 57 -3.95 2.76 1.66
N VAL A 58 -3.92 3.35 2.86
CA VAL A 58 -3.14 2.78 3.96
C VAL A 58 -3.68 1.39 4.31
N GLU A 59 -5.00 1.25 4.43
CA GLU A 59 -5.71 0.01 4.76
C GLU A 59 -5.48 -1.07 3.71
N GLN A 60 -5.43 -0.68 2.43
CA GLN A 60 -5.19 -1.59 1.31
C GLN A 60 -3.75 -2.10 1.25
N PHE A 61 -2.76 -1.23 1.53
CA PHE A 61 -1.35 -1.50 1.23
C PHE A 61 -0.44 -1.69 2.44
N TRP A 62 -0.89 -1.41 3.68
CA TRP A 62 -0.03 -1.51 4.87
C TRP A 62 0.62 -2.89 5.01
N GLN A 63 -0.11 -3.95 4.69
CA GLN A 63 0.41 -5.31 4.81
C GLN A 63 1.55 -5.61 3.82
N ALA A 64 1.50 -5.02 2.63
CA ALA A 64 2.54 -5.22 1.63
C ALA A 64 3.80 -4.42 1.99
N ILE A 65 3.62 -3.18 2.43
CA ILE A 65 4.69 -2.23 2.68
C ILE A 65 5.32 -2.41 4.08
N ALA A 66 4.52 -2.59 5.13
CA ALA A 66 5.03 -2.72 6.50
C ALA A 66 5.76 -4.05 6.75
N ARG A 67 5.31 -5.16 6.12
CA ARG A 67 5.94 -6.48 6.30
C ARG A 67 7.40 -6.52 5.84
N SER A 68 7.80 -5.68 4.88
CA SER A 68 9.17 -5.68 4.39
C SER A 68 10.15 -5.05 5.38
N VAL A 69 9.67 -4.14 6.25
CA VAL A 69 10.47 -3.52 7.31
C VAL A 69 10.84 -4.53 8.39
N PHE A 70 9.87 -5.31 8.89
CA PHE A 70 10.11 -6.28 9.96
C PHE A 70 10.92 -7.50 9.54
N LYS A 71 11.04 -7.75 8.23
CA LYS A 71 11.92 -8.80 7.69
C LYS A 71 13.35 -8.31 7.42
N ASP A 72 13.68 -7.09 7.88
CA ASP A 72 14.93 -6.37 7.62
C ASP A 72 15.33 -6.34 6.14
N LYS A 73 14.35 -6.39 5.24
CA LYS A 73 14.57 -6.32 3.79
C LYS A 73 14.70 -4.89 3.29
N THR A 74 14.21 -3.93 4.07
CA THR A 74 14.08 -2.53 3.68
C THR A 74 14.24 -1.63 4.90
N SER A 75 14.94 -0.51 4.74
CA SER A 75 15.09 0.52 5.77
C SER A 75 13.81 1.33 5.95
N VAL A 76 13.62 1.95 7.12
CA VAL A 76 12.48 2.84 7.40
C VAL A 76 12.36 3.94 6.34
N GLN A 77 13.49 4.52 5.92
CA GLN A 77 13.54 5.53 4.86
C GLN A 77 13.03 4.99 3.52
N SER A 78 13.46 3.80 3.11
CA SER A 78 12.99 3.20 1.85
C SER A 78 11.48 2.89 1.88
N THR A 79 10.96 2.52 3.05
CA THR A 79 9.53 2.28 3.25
C THR A 79 8.73 3.58 3.21
N ALA A 80 9.23 4.66 3.81
CA ALA A 80 8.62 5.98 3.67
C ALA A 80 8.58 6.40 2.18
N GLN A 81 9.67 6.19 1.43
CA GLN A 81 9.71 6.48 0.00
C GLN A 81 8.72 5.62 -0.81
N ALA A 82 8.53 4.35 -0.42
CA ALA A 82 7.54 3.47 -1.04
C ALA A 82 6.12 3.99 -0.81
N TRP A 83 5.80 4.50 0.39
CA TRP A 83 4.52 5.14 0.67
C TRP A 83 4.30 6.40 -0.17
N ILE A 84 5.31 7.27 -0.30
CA ILE A 84 5.23 8.46 -1.16
C ILE A 84 5.00 8.08 -2.62
N SER A 85 5.69 7.05 -3.09
CA SER A 85 5.57 6.58 -4.47
C SER A 85 4.19 5.98 -4.75
N LEU A 86 3.64 5.23 -3.78
CA LEU A 86 2.27 4.71 -3.84
C LEU A 86 1.24 5.85 -3.91
N ALA A 87 1.36 6.87 -3.06
CA ALA A 87 0.45 8.02 -3.05
C ALA A 87 0.51 8.80 -4.36
N ASN A 88 1.71 9.07 -4.88
CA ASN A 88 1.88 9.77 -6.15
C ASN A 88 1.27 9.00 -7.33
N GLN A 89 1.29 7.66 -7.29
CA GLN A 89 0.73 6.84 -8.36
C GLN A 89 -0.79 6.68 -8.27
N LEU A 90 -1.34 6.46 -7.07
CA LEU A 90 -2.75 6.10 -6.88
C LEU A 90 -3.65 7.27 -6.51
N ASN A 91 -3.11 8.32 -5.90
CA ASN A 91 -3.84 9.53 -5.54
C ASN A 91 -3.39 10.68 -6.46
N GLY A 92 -2.10 11.04 -6.44
CA GLY A 92 -1.46 11.92 -7.43
C GLY A 92 -2.02 13.35 -7.58
N HIS A 93 -3.00 13.72 -6.77
CA HIS A 93 -3.74 14.99 -6.87
C HIS A 93 -3.42 15.97 -5.73
N ASP A 94 -2.77 15.51 -4.65
CA ASP A 94 -2.51 16.30 -3.46
C ASP A 94 -1.08 16.09 -2.91
N ASN A 95 -0.64 17.02 -2.08
CA ASN A 95 0.64 16.95 -1.40
C ASN A 95 0.66 15.79 -0.41
N THR A 96 1.66 14.93 -0.56
CA THR A 96 1.81 13.76 0.31
C THR A 96 2.95 13.99 1.30
N SER A 97 2.64 13.89 2.59
CA SER A 97 3.63 13.89 3.66
C SER A 97 3.51 12.63 4.51
N VAL A 98 4.64 12.04 4.87
CA VAL A 98 4.71 10.79 5.64
C VAL A 98 5.81 10.88 6.70
N VAL A 99 5.48 10.50 7.93
CA VAL A 99 6.43 10.25 9.02
C VAL A 99 6.26 8.81 9.46
N LEU A 100 7.37 8.08 9.50
CA LEU A 100 7.38 6.67 9.86
C LEU A 100 8.35 6.42 11.02
N LEU A 101 7.87 5.78 12.08
CA LEU A 101 8.65 5.42 13.26
C LEU A 101 8.60 3.91 13.47
N ARG A 102 9.77 3.25 13.47
CA ARG A 102 9.93 1.84 13.84
C ARG A 102 10.11 1.76 15.36
N CYS A 103 9.17 1.10 16.03
CA CYS A 103 9.22 0.87 17.47
C CYS A 103 9.62 -0.59 17.72
N LEU A 104 10.64 -0.78 18.53
CA LEU A 104 11.11 -2.09 18.96
C LEU A 104 10.98 -2.16 20.48
N VAL A 105 10.23 -3.12 20.98
CA VAL A 105 10.02 -3.38 22.39
C VAL A 105 11.01 -4.47 22.80
N SER A 106 11.90 -4.13 23.72
CA SER A 106 12.82 -5.11 24.32
C SER A 106 12.29 -5.48 25.70
N ASP A 107 12.14 -6.78 25.95
CA ASP A 107 11.89 -7.30 27.29
C ASP A 107 13.12 -7.00 28.17
N SER A 108 13.06 -5.93 28.95
CA SER A 108 14.01 -5.76 30.05
C SER A 108 13.63 -6.80 31.11
N SER A 109 14.22 -7.99 31.02
CA SER A 109 14.18 -8.97 32.10
C SER A 109 14.56 -8.28 33.40
N THR A 110 13.61 -8.27 34.34
CA THR A 110 13.73 -8.02 35.78
C THR A 110 15.18 -7.85 36.26
N GLN A 111 15.65 -6.61 36.33
CA GLN A 111 16.65 -6.28 37.33
C GLN A 111 15.85 -5.99 38.62
N PRO A 112 16.06 -6.74 39.72
CA PRO A 112 15.42 -6.39 40.98
C PRO A 112 15.86 -4.97 41.31
N ILE A 113 14.87 -4.08 41.49
CA ILE A 113 15.10 -2.76 42.07
C ILE A 113 15.63 -3.04 43.48
N ASN A 114 16.94 -2.98 43.65
CA ASN A 114 17.54 -2.92 44.98
C ASN A 114 17.18 -1.55 45.54
N THR A 115 16.07 -1.50 46.26
CA THR A 115 15.62 -0.33 47.02
C THR A 115 16.53 -0.19 48.24
N GLU A 116 17.77 0.26 48.05
CA GLU A 116 18.53 0.84 49.16
C GLU A 116 18.07 2.28 49.36
N PRO A 117 17.68 2.68 50.58
CA PRO A 117 17.19 4.02 50.84
C PRO A 117 18.32 5.04 50.65
N VAL A 118 18.18 5.88 49.63
CA VAL A 118 19.04 7.03 49.36
C VAL A 118 19.01 7.95 50.58
N SER A 119 20.12 7.97 51.32
CA SER A 119 20.38 8.95 52.36
C SER A 119 20.52 10.33 51.73
N THR A 120 19.75 11.28 52.26
CA THR A 120 19.67 12.67 51.83
C THR A 120 20.84 13.46 52.39
N GLU A 121 21.80 13.82 51.55
CA GLU A 121 22.75 14.90 51.83
C GLU A 121 22.81 15.84 50.61
N PRO A 122 22.65 17.17 50.79
CA PRO A 122 22.55 18.11 49.69
C PRO A 122 23.94 18.51 49.21
N VAL A 123 24.51 17.74 48.27
CA VAL A 123 25.79 18.12 47.66
C VAL A 123 25.56 19.06 46.48
N SER A 124 25.67 20.34 46.81
CA SER A 124 26.02 21.49 45.98
C SER A 124 26.99 21.18 44.83
N ALA A 125 26.47 20.63 43.72
CA ALA A 125 27.24 20.38 42.49
C ALA A 125 26.46 20.68 41.19
N ALA A 126 25.40 21.50 41.24
CA ALA A 126 24.58 21.86 40.08
C ALA A 126 25.23 22.90 39.12
N LYS A 127 26.56 22.90 38.97
CA LYS A 127 27.27 23.82 38.06
C LYS A 127 28.29 23.17 37.13
N ALA A 128 28.38 21.84 37.08
CA ALA A 128 29.50 21.18 36.37
C ALA A 128 29.14 20.20 35.24
N LEU A 129 27.88 20.02 34.85
CA LEU A 129 27.53 19.10 33.75
C LEU A 129 26.36 19.64 32.89
N LEU A 130 26.59 20.75 32.20
CA LEU A 130 25.87 21.08 30.97
C LEU A 130 26.75 20.58 29.81
N PRO A 131 26.43 19.47 29.13
CA PRO A 131 27.02 19.23 27.82
C PRO A 131 26.51 20.31 26.87
N ASP A 132 27.49 21.01 26.31
CA ASP A 132 27.41 22.01 25.25
C ASP A 132 26.46 21.53 24.12
N LEU A 133 25.26 22.10 24.06
CA LEU A 133 24.32 21.93 22.95
C LEU A 133 24.89 22.63 21.72
N LYS A 134 25.86 21.99 21.07
CA LYS A 134 26.22 22.33 19.70
C LYS A 134 25.06 21.91 18.82
N SER A 135 24.37 22.92 18.31
CA SER A 135 23.47 22.92 17.16
C SER A 135 23.57 21.68 16.28
N GLU A 136 22.66 20.73 16.49
CA GLU A 136 22.31 19.75 15.46
C GLU A 136 21.81 20.55 14.25
N PRO A 137 22.35 20.33 13.03
CA PRO A 137 21.85 21.01 11.85
C PRO A 137 20.39 20.59 11.63
N LEU A 138 19.51 21.59 11.62
CA LEU A 138 18.10 21.43 11.31
C LEU A 138 17.98 20.71 9.95
N ALA A 139 17.11 19.70 9.84
CA ALA A 139 16.87 19.02 8.57
C ALA A 139 16.55 20.04 7.47
N ASP A 140 17.11 19.87 6.27
CA ASP A 140 17.03 20.86 5.18
C ASP A 140 15.59 21.27 4.85
N SER A 141 14.64 20.33 4.99
CA SER A 141 13.21 20.57 4.80
C SER A 141 12.62 21.56 5.83
N SER A 142 13.09 21.51 7.07
CA SER A 142 12.68 22.43 8.14
C SER A 142 13.35 23.80 7.99
N ARG A 143 14.56 23.85 7.44
CA ARG A 143 15.26 25.10 7.16
C ARG A 143 14.57 25.88 6.03
N ALA A 144 14.16 25.20 4.96
CA ALA A 144 13.50 25.81 3.80
C ALA A 144 12.11 26.40 4.10
N LEU A 145 11.44 25.93 5.16
CA LEU A 145 10.13 26.48 5.57
C LEU A 145 10.24 27.68 6.53
N LEU A 146 11.34 27.82 7.25
CA LEU A 146 11.53 28.86 8.27
C LEU A 146 12.32 30.07 7.77
N TYR A 147 13.09 29.90 6.70
CA TYR A 147 13.87 30.97 6.08
C TYR A 147 13.52 31.07 4.61
N ASP A 148 12.78 32.11 4.24
CA ASP A 148 12.73 32.60 2.86
C ASP A 148 14.09 33.26 2.57
N ASP A 149 15.05 32.48 2.07
CA ASP A 149 16.33 32.99 1.61
C ASP A 149 16.09 33.82 0.31
N GLU A 150 15.87 35.12 0.46
CA GLU A 150 16.16 36.10 -0.60
C GLU A 150 17.66 36.03 -0.89
N ASP A 151 18.03 35.91 -2.17
CA ASP A 151 19.39 35.71 -2.69
C ASP A 151 19.95 34.27 -2.67
N THR A 152 19.30 33.34 -3.39
CA THR A 152 20.03 32.41 -4.27
C THR A 152 19.14 31.97 -5.43
N LYS A 153 19.47 32.40 -6.65
CA LYS A 153 18.88 31.86 -7.88
C LYS A 153 19.20 30.35 -7.96
N PRO A 154 18.20 29.44 -8.00
CA PRO A 154 18.48 28.01 -8.07
C PRO A 154 19.18 27.67 -9.39
N PRO A 155 20.18 26.75 -9.37
CA PRO A 155 20.73 26.21 -10.61
C PRO A 155 19.62 25.45 -11.34
N ILE A 156 19.47 25.75 -12.63
CA ILE A 156 18.59 25.03 -13.54
C ILE A 156 19.03 23.56 -13.53
N PRO A 157 18.17 22.59 -13.16
CA PRO A 157 18.53 21.19 -13.21
C PRO A 157 18.71 20.75 -14.67
N ASP A 158 19.89 20.21 -14.99
CA ASP A 158 20.12 19.56 -16.27
C ASP A 158 19.11 18.42 -16.48
N PRO A 159 18.37 18.38 -17.60
CA PRO A 159 17.29 17.41 -17.82
C PRO A 159 17.74 15.95 -18.00
N ASN A 160 19.03 15.63 -17.86
CA ASN A 160 19.61 14.35 -18.27
C ASN A 160 20.31 13.55 -17.17
N SER A 161 20.11 13.83 -15.88
CA SER A 161 20.67 12.99 -14.79
C SER A 161 19.60 12.34 -13.92
N SER A 162 18.88 11.38 -14.50
CA SER A 162 17.99 10.46 -13.78
C SER A 162 18.51 9.03 -13.89
N SER A 163 19.56 8.71 -13.15
CA SER A 163 19.86 7.32 -12.80
C SER A 163 19.06 6.93 -11.55
N ILE A 164 17.74 6.86 -11.71
CA ILE A 164 16.85 6.22 -10.75
C ILE A 164 17.07 4.72 -10.89
N SER A 165 17.62 4.08 -9.86
CA SER A 165 17.68 2.63 -9.76
C SER A 165 16.24 2.09 -9.73
N GLN A 166 15.79 1.64 -10.89
CA GLN A 166 14.50 1.00 -11.10
C GLN A 166 14.47 -0.32 -10.32
N PHE A 167 13.77 -0.34 -9.20
CA PHE A 167 13.30 -1.59 -8.61
C PHE A 167 12.04 -2.01 -9.37
N PRO A 168 12.03 -3.20 -10.02
CA PRO A 168 10.87 -3.66 -10.77
C PRO A 168 9.83 -4.17 -9.78
N TRP A 169 8.93 -3.28 -9.37
CA TRP A 169 7.64 -3.70 -8.85
C TRP A 169 6.73 -3.80 -10.08
N GLU A 170 6.53 -5.02 -10.58
CA GLU A 170 5.52 -5.29 -11.61
C GLU A 170 4.22 -5.65 -10.88
N PRO A 171 3.26 -4.72 -10.69
CA PRO A 171 1.91 -5.13 -10.36
C PRO A 171 1.36 -5.81 -11.61
N ALA A 172 1.24 -7.13 -11.60
CA ALA A 172 0.58 -7.84 -12.68
C ALA A 172 -0.81 -7.20 -12.89
N PRO A 173 -1.09 -6.56 -14.04
CA PRO A 173 -2.38 -5.93 -14.24
C PRO A 173 -3.42 -7.05 -14.18
N SER A 174 -4.46 -6.85 -13.39
CA SER A 174 -5.59 -7.79 -13.21
C SER A 174 -6.19 -8.26 -14.54
N GLY A 175 -6.01 -7.51 -15.63
CA GLY A 175 -6.39 -7.88 -16.99
C GLY A 175 -5.56 -9.01 -17.64
N THR A 176 -4.30 -9.24 -17.23
CA THR A 176 -3.44 -10.28 -17.84
C THR A 176 -3.95 -11.70 -17.59
N ARG A 177 -4.50 -11.96 -16.40
CA ARG A 177 -5.10 -13.26 -16.05
C ARG A 177 -6.37 -13.54 -16.87
N LEU A 178 -7.15 -12.50 -17.13
CA LEU A 178 -8.39 -12.62 -17.89
C LEU A 178 -8.11 -12.81 -19.38
N MET A 179 -7.12 -12.10 -19.93
CA MET A 179 -6.65 -12.30 -21.31
C MET A 179 -6.03 -13.68 -21.51
N ALA A 180 -5.25 -14.18 -20.55
CA ALA A 180 -4.68 -15.53 -20.61
C ALA A 180 -5.77 -16.63 -20.64
N LEU A 181 -6.81 -16.50 -19.81
CA LEU A 181 -7.96 -17.42 -19.85
C LEU A 181 -8.71 -17.35 -21.17
N LEU A 182 -8.91 -16.15 -21.72
CA LEU A 182 -9.61 -15.96 -23.00
C LEU A 182 -8.83 -16.62 -24.15
N VAL A 183 -7.51 -16.46 -24.20
CA VAL A 183 -6.66 -17.10 -25.21
C VAL A 183 -6.73 -18.63 -25.09
N LEU A 184 -6.71 -19.17 -23.87
CA LEU A 184 -6.80 -20.61 -23.63
C LEU A 184 -8.14 -21.19 -24.10
N VAL A 185 -9.25 -20.50 -23.84
CA VAL A 185 -10.59 -20.91 -24.30
C VAL A 185 -10.69 -20.88 -25.82
N LEU A 186 -10.17 -19.83 -26.48
CA LEU A 186 -10.15 -19.76 -27.94
C LEU A 186 -9.30 -20.87 -28.56
N ALA A 187 -8.12 -21.15 -28.00
CA ALA A 187 -7.25 -22.21 -28.48
C ALA A 187 -7.91 -23.59 -28.37
N ALA A 188 -8.58 -23.88 -27.24
CA ALA A 188 -9.33 -25.12 -27.05
C ALA A 188 -10.51 -25.24 -28.03
N GLY A 189 -11.22 -24.15 -28.30
CA GLY A 189 -12.31 -24.10 -29.27
C GLY A 189 -11.86 -24.38 -30.71
N ILE A 190 -10.75 -23.77 -31.14
CA ILE A 190 -10.17 -23.99 -32.47
C ILE A 190 -9.70 -25.44 -32.62
N LEU A 191 -9.05 -26.00 -31.60
CA LEU A 191 -8.58 -27.38 -31.62
C LEU A 191 -9.73 -28.37 -31.68
N GLY A 192 -10.79 -28.16 -30.90
CA GLY A 192 -12.01 -28.97 -30.93
C GLY A 192 -12.71 -28.93 -32.29
N TRP A 193 -12.82 -27.74 -32.89
CA TRP A 193 -13.39 -27.57 -34.24
C TRP A 193 -12.57 -28.31 -35.32
N ALA A 194 -11.24 -28.22 -35.25
CA ALA A 194 -10.35 -28.89 -36.20
C ALA A 194 -10.49 -30.43 -36.13
N ILE A 195 -10.59 -31.00 -34.92
CA ILE A 195 -10.80 -32.43 -34.72
C ILE A 195 -12.16 -32.86 -35.29
N LEU A 196 -13.22 -32.07 -35.05
CA LEU A 196 -14.56 -32.36 -35.58
C LEU A 196 -14.57 -32.38 -37.12
N LEU A 197 -13.90 -31.41 -37.76
CA LEU A 197 -13.77 -31.35 -39.22
C LEU A 197 -13.01 -32.55 -39.80
N GLN A 198 -11.96 -33.02 -39.11
CA GLN A 198 -11.22 -34.21 -39.54
C GLN A 198 -12.09 -35.47 -39.47
N MET A 199 -12.91 -35.61 -38.43
CA MET A 199 -13.79 -36.77 -38.26
C MET A 199 -14.86 -36.82 -39.36
N VAL A 200 -15.50 -35.69 -39.67
CA VAL A 200 -16.51 -35.61 -40.75
C VAL A 200 -15.90 -35.94 -42.12
N ARG A 201 -14.67 -35.48 -42.40
CA ARG A 201 -13.96 -35.84 -43.64
C ARG A 201 -13.66 -37.34 -43.72
N SER A 202 -13.25 -37.96 -42.62
CA SER A 202 -12.92 -39.38 -42.61
C SER A 202 -14.15 -40.28 -42.86
N SER A 203 -15.35 -39.85 -42.45
CA SER A 203 -16.60 -40.60 -42.63
C SER A 203 -17.09 -40.65 -44.09
N GLN A 204 -16.64 -39.76 -44.97
CA GLN A 204 -17.07 -39.75 -46.38
C GLN A 204 -16.26 -40.73 -47.28
N SER A 205 -15.21 -41.37 -46.76
CA SER A 205 -14.26 -42.14 -47.59
C SER A 205 -14.57 -43.64 -47.79
N GLN A 206 -15.75 -44.16 -47.43
CA GLN A 206 -16.10 -45.56 -47.73
C GLN A 206 -16.93 -45.68 -49.02
N PRO A 207 -16.40 -46.29 -50.10
CA PRO A 207 -17.22 -46.70 -51.23
C PRO A 207 -17.96 -48.00 -50.91
N SER A 208 -19.29 -47.95 -50.91
CA SER A 208 -20.17 -49.10 -50.74
C SER A 208 -20.10 -50.04 -51.94
N GLN A 209 -19.63 -51.28 -51.76
CA GLN A 209 -19.94 -52.37 -52.68
C GLN A 209 -21.24 -53.07 -52.25
N SER A 210 -22.19 -53.08 -53.19
CA SER A 210 -23.53 -53.66 -53.13
C SER A 210 -23.53 -55.16 -53.45
N GLN A 211 -24.40 -55.95 -52.80
CA GLN A 211 -25.45 -56.73 -53.49
C GLN A 211 -26.49 -57.37 -52.53
N PRO A 212 -27.74 -57.60 -52.99
CA PRO A 212 -28.91 -57.88 -52.14
C PRO A 212 -29.38 -59.35 -52.22
N SER A 213 -30.34 -59.76 -51.37
CA SER A 213 -31.67 -60.31 -51.78
C SER A 213 -32.43 -61.08 -50.69
N GLN A 214 -33.67 -60.63 -50.44
CA GLN A 214 -34.94 -61.39 -50.28
C GLN A 214 -35.11 -62.31 -49.05
N SER A 215 -35.96 -62.02 -48.06
CA SER A 215 -37.45 -61.89 -47.98
C SER A 215 -38.20 -63.23 -47.85
N GLN A 216 -38.78 -63.50 -46.68
CA GLN A 216 -39.93 -64.40 -46.53
C GLN A 216 -40.78 -64.00 -45.30
N PRO A 217 -42.14 -63.94 -45.39
CA PRO A 217 -42.98 -63.34 -44.36
C PRO A 217 -43.67 -64.35 -43.42
N SER A 218 -44.10 -63.76 -42.31
CA SER A 218 -44.74 -64.25 -41.10
C SER A 218 -46.01 -65.10 -41.27
N GLN A 219 -46.21 -66.07 -40.37
CA GLN A 219 -47.53 -66.48 -39.89
C GLN A 219 -47.52 -66.65 -38.36
N ILE A 220 -48.58 -66.15 -37.73
CA ILE A 220 -48.86 -66.07 -36.28
C ILE A 220 -50.17 -66.88 -36.01
N PRO A 221 -50.70 -67.08 -34.78
CA PRO A 221 -50.44 -68.24 -33.92
C PRO A 221 -51.71 -68.97 -33.42
N SER A 222 -51.48 -70.02 -32.61
CA SER A 222 -52.27 -70.42 -31.41
C SER A 222 -53.65 -71.07 -31.62
N PRO A 223 -54.24 -71.76 -30.61
CA PRO A 223 -53.90 -71.88 -29.17
C PRO A 223 -53.08 -73.10 -28.75
#